data_AF-A0A1V3ND07-F1
#
_entry.id   AF-A0A1V3ND07-F1
#
_cell.length_a   1.000
_cell.length_b   1.000
_cell.length_c   1.000
_cell.angle_alpha   90.00
_cell.angle_beta   90.00
_cell.angle_gamma   90.00
#
_symmetry.space_group_name_H-M   'P 1'
#
loop_
_entity.id
_entity.type
_entity.pdbx_description
1 polymer ?
#
loop_
_entity_poly.entity_id
_entity_poly.type
_entity_poly.pdbx_seq_one_letter_code
_entity_poly.pdbx_strand_id
1 'polypeptide(L)' 'MPLYLAMLVPDREVISLRFMEVTKERKSAADYLENHEQAHHVLWFTRRTSPDDPCEAFRRQLEGMGKRGNE' A
#
# COMPACT_ATOMS: atom_id res chain seq x y z
N MET A 1 11.75 -3.85 8.76
CA MET A 1 10.61 -4.16 9.66
C MET A 1 10.51 -5.65 9.99
N PRO A 2 10.41 -6.61 9.05
CA PRO A 2 10.34 -8.04 9.38
C PRO A 2 11.53 -8.55 10.19
N LEU A 3 12.74 -8.10 9.82
CA LEU A 3 13.98 -8.40 10.54
C LEU A 3 13.94 -7.98 12.01
N TYR A 4 13.32 -6.83 12.30
CA TYR A 4 13.22 -6.31 13.67
C TYR A 4 12.30 -7.17 14.54
N LEU A 5 11.18 -7.64 13.99
CA LEU A 5 10.27 -8.54 14.71
C LEU A 5 10.92 -9.91 14.98
N ALA A 6 11.66 -10.46 14.02
CA ALA A 6 12.37 -11.71 14.20
C ALA A 6 13.41 -11.65 15.34
N MET A 7 14.04 -10.48 15.56
CA MET A 7 14.96 -10.29 16.69
C MET A 7 14.25 -10.19 18.04
N LEU A 8 13.02 -9.68 18.09
CA LEU A 8 12.26 -9.51 19.33
C LEU A 8 11.60 -10.81 19.81
N VAL A 9 11.26 -11.71 18.89
CA VAL A 9 10.58 -12.98 19.19
C VAL A 9 11.23 -14.15 18.44
N PRO A 10 12.46 -14.55 18.82
CA PRO A 10 13.23 -15.55 18.08
C PRO A 10 12.57 -16.93 18.01
N ASP A 11 11.72 -17.27 18.98
CA ASP A 11 11.02 -18.56 19.04
C ASP A 11 9.70 -18.58 18.25
N ARG A 12 9.41 -17.53 17.46
CA ARG A 12 8.17 -17.44 16.67
C ARG A 12 8.47 -17.16 15.21
N GLU A 13 7.74 -17.84 14.34
CA GLU A 13 7.79 -17.55 12.91
C GLU A 13 7.07 -16.22 12.59
N VAL A 14 7.71 -15.40 11.77
CA VAL A 14 7.17 -14.13 11.29
C VAL A 14 6.77 -14.29 9.83
N ILE A 15 5.46 -14.29 9.56
CA ILE A 15 4.94 -14.21 8.21
C ILE A 15 4.73 -12.74 7.80
N SER A 16 5.08 -12.41 6.57
CA SER A 16 4.90 -11.07 6.00
C SER A 16 3.96 -11.13 4.80
N LEU A 17 2.92 -10.31 4.86
CA LEU A 17 1.90 -10.18 3.81
C LEU A 17 2.01 -8.79 3.18
N ARG A 18 1.97 -8.72 1.86
CA ARG A 18 1.90 -7.46 1.12
C ARG A 18 0.60 -7.34 0.35
N PHE A 19 -0.06 -6.19 0.48
CA PHE A 19 -1.18 -5.82 -0.38
C PHE A 19 -0.67 -5.14 -1.65
N MET A 20 -1.16 -5.61 -2.79
CA MET A 20 -0.79 -5.12 -4.12
C MET A 20 -2.03 -4.70 -4.87
N GLU A 21 -2.12 -3.43 -5.24
CA GLU A 21 -3.21 -2.96 -6.09
C GLU A 21 -2.94 -3.37 -7.54
N VAL A 22 -3.95 -3.98 -8.16
CA VAL A 22 -3.92 -4.31 -9.58
C VAL A 22 -4.20 -3.04 -10.38
N THR A 23 -3.28 -2.70 -11.27
CA THR A 23 -3.40 -1.54 -12.16
C THR A 23 -3.47 -1.97 -13.63
N LYS A 24 -3.94 -1.08 -14.51
CA LYS A 24 -4.11 -1.42 -15.94
C LYS A 24 -2.79 -1.48 -16.70
N GLU A 25 -1.77 -0.82 -16.17
CA GLU A 25 -0.45 -0.68 -16.76
C GLU A 25 0.36 -1.98 -16.64
N ARG A 26 0.04 -2.81 -15.63
CA ARG A 26 0.68 -4.09 -15.36
C ARG A 26 -0.21 -5.23 -15.84
N LYS A 27 0.24 -5.94 -16.88
CA LYS A 27 -0.52 -6.91 -17.66
C LYS A 27 -0.26 -8.35 -17.24
N SER A 28 0.80 -8.61 -16.49
CA SER A 28 1.16 -9.95 -16.03
C SER A 28 1.51 -9.97 -14.54
N ALA A 29 1.46 -11.15 -13.91
CA ALA A 29 1.92 -11.32 -12.53
C ALA A 29 3.41 -10.98 -12.36
N ALA A 30 4.23 -11.20 -13.40
CA ALA A 30 5.65 -10.90 -13.38
C ALA A 30 5.93 -9.39 -13.22
N ASP A 31 5.08 -8.54 -13.80
CA ASP A 31 5.18 -7.07 -13.71
C ASP A 31 5.07 -6.55 -12.26
N TYR A 32 4.51 -7.37 -11.36
CA TYR A 32 4.42 -7.08 -9.93
C TYR A 32 5.63 -7.61 -9.14
N LEU A 33 6.46 -8.47 -9.73
CA LEU A 33 7.64 -9.07 -9.10
C LEU A 33 8.94 -8.31 -9.40
N GLU A 34 9.02 -7.58 -10.52
CA GLU A 34 10.26 -6.98 -11.05
C GLU A 34 10.91 -5.89 -10.16
N ASN A 35 10.21 -5.36 -9.15
CA ASN A 35 10.69 -4.19 -8.38
C ASN A 35 10.63 -4.39 -6.85
N HIS A 36 10.82 -5.60 -6.36
CA HIS A 36 10.70 -5.89 -4.93
C HIS A 36 12.02 -6.33 -4.31
N GLU A 37 12.75 -5.36 -3.75
CA GLU A 37 13.94 -5.59 -2.93
C GLU A 37 13.63 -6.39 -1.64
N GLN A 38 12.36 -6.43 -1.22
CA GLN A 38 11.92 -7.18 -0.05
C GLN A 38 10.96 -8.29 -0.44
N ALA A 39 11.47 -9.52 -0.38
CA ALA A 39 10.66 -10.72 -0.45
C ALA A 39 9.65 -10.72 0.70
N HIS A 40 8.37 -10.78 0.35
CA HIS A 40 7.29 -11.06 1.30
C HIS A 40 6.88 -12.51 1.14
N HIS A 41 6.40 -13.14 2.21
CA HIS A 41 5.96 -14.53 2.16
C HIS A 41 4.70 -14.70 1.31
N VAL A 42 3.80 -13.70 1.36
CA VAL A 42 2.53 -13.73 0.64
C VAL A 42 2.25 -12.38 -0.03
N LEU A 43 1.75 -12.42 -1.26
CA LEU A 43 1.26 -11.26 -1.99
C LEU A 43 -0.26 -11.38 -2.16
N TRP A 44 -1.00 -10.35 -1.77
CA TRP A 44 -2.44 -10.26 -1.93
C TRP A 44 -2.79 -9.19 -2.96
N PHE A 45 -3.30 -9.62 -4.11
CA PHE A 45 -3.77 -8.73 -5.17
C PHE A 45 -5.19 -8.23 -4.89
N THR A 46 -5.35 -6.91 -4.87
CA THR A 46 -6.63 -6.24 -4.61
C THR A 46 -6.99 -5.34 -5.78
N ARG A 47 -8.29 -5.14 -6.03
CA ARG A 47 -8.73 -4.10 -6.96
C ARG A 47 -8.45 -2.74 -6.33
N ARG A 48 -7.91 -1.83 -7.13
CA ARG A 48 -7.77 -0.43 -6.72
C ARG A 48 -9.15 0.18 -6.46
N THR A 49 -9.37 0.68 -5.25
CA THR A 49 -10.68 1.22 -4.81
C THR A 49 -10.87 2.68 -5.20
N SER A 50 -9.78 3.45 -5.31
CA SER A 50 -9.79 4.82 -5.80
C SER A 50 -8.61 5.11 -6.72
N PRO A 51 -8.84 5.72 -7.89
CA PRO A 51 -7.77 6.16 -8.79
C PRO A 51 -7.08 7.44 -8.30
N ASP A 52 -7.68 8.17 -7.36
CA ASP A 52 -7.12 9.41 -6.84
C ASP A 52 -5.90 9.14 -5.97
N ASP A 53 -4.91 10.02 -6.06
CA ASP A 53 -3.83 10.06 -5.08
C ASP A 53 -4.43 10.44 -3.71
N PRO A 54 -4.16 9.66 -2.65
CA PRO A 54 -4.78 9.88 -1.34
C PRO A 54 -4.40 11.23 -0.74
N CYS A 55 -3.19 11.74 -1.00
CA CYS A 55 -2.75 13.05 -0.53
C CYS A 55 -3.48 14.17 -1.28
N GLU A 56 -3.68 14.04 -2.59
CA GLU A 56 -4.46 15.00 -3.38
C GLU A 56 -5.96 14.97 -3.03
N ALA A 57 -6.52 13.78 -2.78
CA ALA A 57 -7.89 13.66 -2.28
C ALA A 57 -8.04 14.36 -0.91
N PHE A 58 -7.08 14.14 -0.01
CA PHE A 58 -7.06 14.78 1.31
C PHE A 58 -6.91 16.31 1.21
N ARG A 59 -6.01 16.80 0.34
CA ARG A 59 -5.84 18.22 0.08
C ARG A 59 -7.15 18.88 -0.40
N ARG A 60 -7.83 18.27 -1.38
CA ARG A 60 -9.13 18.75 -1.88
C ARG A 60 -10.19 18.81 -0.78
N GLN A 61 -10.19 17.86 0.15
CA GLN A 61 -11.08 17.89 1.32
C GLN A 61 -10.80 19.09 2.23
N LEU A 62 -9.53 19.38 2.54
CA LEU A 62 -9.15 20.53 3.37
C LEU A 62 -9.54 21.86 2.73
N GLU A 63 -9.29 22.02 1.43
CA GLU A 63 -9.67 23.22 0.67
C GLU A 63 -11.20 23.43 0.66
N GLY A 64 -11.97 22.34 0.59
CA GLY A 64 -13.44 22.38 0.69
C GLY A 64 -13.97 22.78 2.07
N MET A 65 -13.26 22.41 3.14
CA MET A 65 -13.62 22.81 4.51
C MET A 65 -13.35 24.29 4.76
N GLY A 66 -12.24 24.83 4.24
CA GLY A 66 -11.90 26.26 4.38
C GLY A 66 -12.90 27.20 3.69
N LYS A 67 -13.59 26.75 2.65
CA LYS A 67 -14.62 27.54 1.95
C LYS A 67 -15.95 27.64 2.70
N ARG A 68 -16.29 26.66 3.55
CA ARG A 68 -17.54 26.66 4.36
C ARG A 68 -17.46 27.47 5.65
N GLY A 69 -16.26 27.87 6.08
CA GLY A 69 -16.07 28.69 7.29
C GLY A 69 -16.08 30.19 7.06
N ASN A 70 -16.34 30.65 5.83
CA ASN A 70 -16.26 32.06 5.42
C ASN A 70 -17.56 32.55 4.75
N GLU A 71 -18.66 31.80 4.92
CA GLU A 71 -20.06 32.19 4.70
C GLU A 71 -20.79 32.21 6.05
#